data_AF-A0A1F8H7N9-F1
#
_entry.id   AF-A0A1F8H7N9-F1
#
_cell.length_a   1.000
_cell.length_b   1.000
_cell.length_c   1.000
_cell.angle_alpha   90.00
_cell.angle_beta   90.00
_cell.angle_gamma   90.00
#
_symmetry.space_group_name_H-M   'P 1'
#
loop_
_entity.id
_entity.type
_entity.pdbx_description
1 polymer ?
#
loop_
_entity_poly.entity_id
_entity_poly.type
_entity_poly.pdbx_seq_one_letter_code
_entity_poly.pdbx_strand_id
1 'polypeptide(L)'
;MDLSQIITTIITSGIVSTLIGGVIVHFSNKKLEDYRFLQLQRQKIEIIAQLFAKWIKYSGKEEEFLNPKGLLDYYEELNKMSLELSLWISNKEIVDDIMGLLHGEDKATNVRALVGQFRKIILSNNDDTFDPKVIILWPSDEMRAKIFDQSKTSNE
;
A
#
# COMPACT_ATOMS: atom_id res chain seq x y z
N MET A 1 51.39 32.94 -26.82
CA MET A 1 50.59 31.82 -26.28
C MET A 1 50.82 30.65 -27.22
N ASP A 2 51.43 29.59 -26.72
CA ASP A 2 51.95 28.49 -27.55
C ASP A 2 50.80 27.62 -28.09
N LEU A 3 50.89 27.18 -29.34
CA LEU A 3 49.83 26.39 -30.00
C LEU A 3 49.54 25.09 -29.23
N SER A 4 50.60 24.55 -28.61
CA SER A 4 50.53 23.43 -27.66
C SER A 4 49.61 23.73 -26.47
N GLN A 5 49.73 24.91 -25.85
CA GLN A 5 48.93 25.28 -24.69
C GLN A 5 47.44 25.47 -25.02
N ILE A 6 47.13 25.96 -26.22
CA ILE A 6 45.75 26.10 -26.71
C ILE A 6 45.09 24.73 -26.86
N ILE A 7 45.80 23.78 -27.50
CA ILE A 7 45.30 22.42 -27.73
C ILE A 7 45.11 21.68 -26.40
N THR A 8 46.06 21.78 -25.46
CA THR A 8 45.93 21.14 -24.15
C THR A 8 44.73 21.68 -23.37
N THR A 9 44.47 22.99 -23.42
CA THR A 9 43.34 23.64 -22.73
C THR A 9 41.98 23.26 -23.33
N ILE A 10 41.88 23.11 -24.66
CA ILE A 10 40.65 22.65 -25.33
C ILE A 10 40.35 21.19 -24.98
N ILE A 11 41.37 20.33 -24.97
CA ILE A 11 41.20 18.91 -24.64
C ILE A 11 40.82 18.73 -23.16
N THR A 12 41.48 19.45 -22.23
CA THR A 12 41.14 19.37 -20.80
C THR A 12 39.75 19.95 -20.50
N SER A 13 39.37 21.08 -21.09
CA SER A 13 38.02 21.64 -20.91
C SER A 13 36.91 20.76 -21.51
N GLY A 14 37.17 20.12 -22.66
CA GLY A 14 36.27 19.14 -23.27
C GLY A 14 36.02 17.93 -22.36
N ILE A 15 37.08 17.28 -21.87
CA ILE A 15 36.98 16.09 -21.00
C ILE A 15 36.29 16.41 -19.67
N VAL A 16 36.59 17.56 -19.07
CA VAL A 16 35.95 18.00 -17.81
C VAL A 16 34.46 18.25 -18.02
N SER A 17 34.05 18.86 -19.14
CA SER A 17 32.64 19.09 -19.46
C SER A 17 31.85 17.79 -19.64
N THR A 18 32.43 16.80 -20.33
CA THR A 18 31.78 15.49 -20.54
C THR A 18 31.66 14.68 -19.24
N LEU A 19 32.68 14.73 -18.38
CA LEU A 19 32.65 14.05 -17.08
C LEU A 19 31.64 14.68 -16.13
N ILE A 20 31.59 16.02 -16.06
CA ILE A 20 30.60 16.75 -15.24
C ILE A 20 29.19 16.50 -15.78
N GLY A 21 28.99 16.53 -17.10
CA GLY A 21 27.72 16.21 -17.74
C GLY A 21 27.24 14.78 -17.43
N GLY A 22 28.14 13.79 -17.52
CA GLY A 22 27.83 12.40 -17.19
C GLY A 22 27.44 12.19 -15.73
N VAL A 23 28.13 12.87 -14.80
CA VAL A 23 27.80 12.83 -13.36
C VAL A 23 26.44 13.47 -13.10
N ILE A 24 26.14 14.64 -13.68
CA ILE A 24 24.84 15.32 -13.53
C ILE A 24 23.70 14.46 -14.08
N VAL A 25 23.89 13.84 -15.25
CA VAL A 25 22.89 12.93 -15.85
C VAL A 25 22.69 11.69 -14.98
N HIS A 26 23.77 11.08 -14.47
CA HIS A 26 23.67 9.93 -13.58
C HIS A 26 22.91 10.26 -12.28
N PHE A 27 23.24 11.39 -11.62
CA PHE A 27 22.53 11.85 -10.43
C PHE A 27 21.07 12.18 -10.70
N SER A 28 20.77 12.75 -11.86
CA SER A 28 19.39 13.08 -12.26
C SER A 28 18.57 11.83 -12.56
N ASN A 29 19.15 10.85 -13.28
CA ASN A 29 18.51 9.57 -13.55
C ASN A 29 18.24 8.80 -12.26
N LYS A 30 19.22 8.75 -11.35
CA LYS A 30 19.06 8.11 -10.05
C LYS A 30 17.93 8.75 -9.23
N LYS A 31 17.90 10.08 -9.13
CA LYS A 31 16.81 10.80 -8.44
C LYS A 31 15.43 10.51 -9.06
N LEU A 32 15.37 10.37 -10.38
CA LEU A 32 14.13 10.09 -11.09
C LEU A 32 13.66 8.64 -10.89
N GLU A 33 14.58 7.68 -10.85
CA GLU A 33 14.30 6.30 -10.47
C GLU A 33 13.81 6.19 -9.03
N ASP A 34 14.50 6.85 -8.08
CA ASP A 34 14.11 6.88 -6.67
C ASP A 34 12.69 7.47 -6.51
N TYR A 35 12.38 8.54 -7.22
CA TYR A 35 11.05 9.14 -7.20
C TYR A 35 9.97 8.22 -7.78
N ARG A 36 10.25 7.54 -8.90
CA ARG A 36 9.34 6.55 -9.49
C ARG A 36 9.09 5.39 -8.54
N PHE A 37 10.13 4.90 -7.88
CA PHE A 37 10.02 3.84 -6.89
C PHE A 37 9.13 4.27 -5.71
N LEU A 38 9.33 5.48 -5.20
CA LEU A 38 8.49 6.04 -4.13
C LEU A 38 7.02 6.18 -4.55
N GLN A 39 6.75 6.62 -5.78
CA GLN A 39 5.39 6.71 -6.32
C GLN A 39 4.74 5.32 -6.44
N LEU A 40 5.48 4.34 -6.93
CA LEU A 40 5.00 2.96 -6.98
C LEU A 40 4.68 2.43 -5.59
N GLN A 41 5.55 2.65 -4.60
CA GLN A 41 5.28 2.28 -3.21
C GLN A 41 3.98 2.90 -2.70
N ARG A 42 3.77 4.21 -2.91
CA ARG A 42 2.53 4.89 -2.49
C ARG A 42 1.27 4.28 -3.11
N GLN A 43 1.31 3.99 -4.40
CA GLN A 43 0.18 3.31 -5.08
C GLN A 43 -0.10 1.93 -4.46
N LYS A 44 0.93 1.20 -4.01
CA LYS A 44 0.72 -0.11 -3.39
C LYS A 44 0.13 0.00 -1.99
N ILE A 45 0.60 0.97 -1.20
CA ILE A 45 0.01 1.30 0.11
C ILE A 45 -1.47 1.63 -0.05
N GLU A 46 -1.83 2.38 -1.09
CA GLU A 46 -3.21 2.75 -1.36
C GLU A 46 -4.08 1.52 -1.64
N ILE A 47 -3.65 0.62 -2.52
CA ILE A 47 -4.38 -0.63 -2.82
C ILE A 47 -4.56 -1.47 -1.56
N ILE A 48 -3.51 -1.59 -0.74
CA ILE A 48 -3.55 -2.30 0.55
C ILE A 48 -4.60 -1.68 1.48
N ALA A 49 -4.56 -0.36 1.63
CA ALA A 49 -5.49 0.36 2.50
C ALA A 49 -6.94 0.23 2.01
N GLN A 50 -7.16 0.25 0.69
CA GLN A 50 -8.47 0.05 0.09
C GLN A 50 -9.03 -1.35 0.38
N LEU A 51 -8.21 -2.41 0.24
CA LEU A 51 -8.62 -3.77 0.59
C LEU A 51 -9.06 -3.83 2.06
N PHE A 52 -8.21 -3.37 2.97
CA PHE A 52 -8.52 -3.42 4.40
C PHE A 52 -9.76 -2.60 4.75
N ALA A 53 -9.89 -1.39 4.21
CA ALA A 53 -11.07 -0.57 4.45
C ALA A 53 -12.35 -1.26 3.96
N LYS A 54 -12.31 -1.85 2.76
CA LYS A 54 -13.45 -2.54 2.18
C LYS A 54 -13.83 -3.79 2.99
N TRP A 55 -12.84 -4.58 3.37
CA TRP A 55 -13.05 -5.78 4.17
C TRP A 55 -13.55 -5.46 5.60
N ILE A 56 -12.92 -4.53 6.32
CA ILE A 56 -13.34 -4.11 7.67
C ILE A 56 -14.80 -3.63 7.70
N LYS A 57 -15.25 -2.97 6.63
CA LYS A 57 -16.60 -2.40 6.53
C LYS A 57 -17.70 -3.46 6.70
N TYR A 58 -17.50 -4.66 6.15
CA TYR A 58 -18.54 -5.69 6.08
C TYR A 58 -18.17 -7.03 6.71
N SER A 59 -16.92 -7.20 7.14
CA SER A 59 -16.38 -8.46 7.66
C SER A 59 -17.31 -9.15 8.66
N GLY A 60 -17.72 -10.37 8.30
CA GLY A 60 -18.53 -11.29 9.12
C GLY A 60 -20.01 -10.95 9.18
N LYS A 61 -20.47 -9.94 8.44
CA LYS A 61 -21.85 -9.44 8.40
C LYS A 61 -22.26 -8.99 7.00
N GLU A 62 -21.60 -9.49 5.97
CA GLU A 62 -21.76 -9.05 4.58
C GLU A 62 -23.21 -9.17 4.13
N GLU A 63 -23.84 -10.31 4.45
CA GLU A 63 -25.24 -10.61 4.14
C GLU A 63 -26.24 -9.71 4.88
N GLU A 64 -25.84 -9.11 6.02
CA GLU A 64 -26.68 -8.17 6.77
C GLU A 64 -26.75 -6.79 6.09
N PHE A 65 -25.71 -6.39 5.34
CA PHE A 65 -25.56 -5.04 4.79
C PHE A 65 -25.67 -4.95 3.27
N LEU A 66 -25.50 -6.07 2.57
CA LEU A 66 -25.46 -6.11 1.11
C LEU A 66 -26.58 -7.00 0.56
N ASN A 67 -27.24 -6.51 -0.48
CA ASN A 67 -28.15 -7.34 -1.26
C ASN A 67 -27.34 -8.36 -2.12
N PRO A 68 -27.98 -9.38 -2.73
CA PRO A 68 -27.26 -10.44 -3.44
C PRO A 68 -26.31 -9.94 -4.54
N LYS A 69 -26.69 -8.87 -5.25
CA LYS A 69 -25.84 -8.25 -6.26
C LYS A 69 -24.63 -7.55 -5.61
N GLY A 70 -24.86 -6.77 -4.57
CA GLY A 70 -23.79 -6.09 -3.83
C GLY A 70 -22.81 -7.05 -3.17
N LEU A 71 -23.28 -8.23 -2.76
CA LEU A 71 -22.45 -9.31 -2.21
C LEU A 71 -21.49 -9.87 -3.27
N LEU A 72 -21.99 -10.12 -4.48
CA LEU A 72 -21.18 -10.54 -5.64
C LEU A 72 -20.12 -9.48 -5.99
N ASP A 73 -20.54 -8.22 -6.14
CA ASP A 73 -19.62 -7.11 -6.46
C ASP A 73 -18.56 -6.92 -5.35
N TYR A 74 -18.95 -7.13 -4.09
CA TYR A 74 -18.04 -7.06 -2.94
C TYR A 74 -16.95 -8.13 -3.01
N TYR A 75 -17.33 -9.40 -3.18
CA TYR A 75 -16.37 -10.50 -3.25
C TYR A 75 -15.51 -10.46 -4.50
N GLU A 76 -16.05 -10.03 -5.65
CA GLU A 76 -15.26 -9.82 -6.87
C GLU A 76 -14.15 -8.79 -6.63
N GLU A 77 -14.47 -7.66 -6.00
CA GLU A 77 -13.49 -6.62 -5.74
C GLU A 77 -12.46 -7.04 -4.68
N LEU A 78 -12.88 -7.76 -3.64
CA LEU A 78 -11.94 -8.33 -2.66
C LEU A 78 -10.96 -9.30 -3.33
N ASN A 79 -11.44 -10.17 -4.22
CA ASN A 79 -10.60 -11.12 -4.95
C ASN A 79 -9.61 -10.43 -5.89
N LYS A 80 -10.06 -9.36 -6.57
CA LYS A 80 -9.18 -8.55 -7.41
C LYS A 80 -8.08 -7.89 -6.58
N MET A 81 -8.45 -7.24 -5.48
CA MET A 81 -7.50 -6.57 -4.61
C MET A 81 -6.54 -7.56 -3.91
N SER A 82 -7.01 -8.75 -3.54
CA SER A 82 -6.18 -9.79 -2.92
C SER A 82 -5.15 -10.36 -3.91
N LEU A 83 -5.55 -10.58 -5.17
CA LEU A 83 -4.63 -10.95 -6.24
C LEU A 83 -3.56 -9.87 -6.44
N GLU A 84 -3.97 -8.60 -6.59
CA GLU A 84 -3.03 -7.49 -6.73
C GLU A 84 -2.04 -7.49 -5.56
N LEU A 85 -2.53 -7.63 -4.34
CA LEU A 85 -1.72 -7.71 -3.14
C LEU A 85 -0.67 -8.82 -3.15
N SER A 86 -1.05 -10.03 -3.57
CA SER A 86 -0.15 -11.18 -3.67
C SER A 86 1.00 -10.97 -4.66
N LEU A 87 0.82 -10.11 -5.66
CA LEU A 87 1.85 -9.75 -6.62
C LEU A 87 2.85 -8.72 -6.07
N TRP A 88 2.42 -7.89 -5.12
CA TRP A 88 3.24 -6.79 -4.59
C TRP A 88 3.96 -7.14 -3.28
N ILE A 89 3.41 -8.04 -2.47
CA ILE A 89 4.06 -8.48 -1.23
C ILE A 89 4.90 -9.71 -1.53
N SER A 90 6.22 -9.56 -1.41
CA SER A 90 7.15 -10.67 -1.55
C SER A 90 7.19 -11.59 -0.32
N ASN A 91 6.75 -11.09 0.84
CA ASN A 91 6.69 -11.87 2.08
C ASN A 91 5.48 -12.81 2.06
N LYS A 92 5.75 -14.11 1.84
CA LYS A 92 4.74 -15.15 1.78
C LYS A 92 3.92 -15.28 3.07
N GLU A 93 4.53 -15.18 4.25
CA GLU A 93 3.81 -15.32 5.53
C GLU A 93 2.71 -14.27 5.66
N ILE A 94 3.00 -13.05 5.21
CA ILE A 94 2.04 -11.94 5.27
C ILE A 94 0.93 -12.11 4.25
N VAL A 95 1.25 -12.63 3.06
CA VAL A 95 0.23 -13.00 2.06
C VAL A 95 -0.68 -14.09 2.61
N ASP A 96 -0.11 -15.13 3.21
CA ASP A 96 -0.87 -16.24 3.79
C ASP A 96 -1.78 -15.74 4.94
N ASP A 97 -1.29 -14.85 5.81
CA ASP A 97 -2.09 -14.20 6.86
C ASP A 97 -3.28 -13.39 6.31
N ILE A 98 -3.06 -12.63 5.23
CA ILE A 98 -4.13 -11.87 4.56
C ILE A 98 -5.18 -12.82 3.99
N MET A 99 -4.74 -13.87 3.29
CA MET A 99 -5.66 -14.83 2.66
C MET A 99 -6.45 -15.60 3.71
N GLY A 100 -5.81 -16.01 4.82
CA GLY A 100 -6.49 -16.63 5.95
C GLY A 100 -7.54 -15.71 6.58
N LEU A 101 -7.25 -14.41 6.72
CA LEU A 101 -8.23 -13.42 7.18
C LEU A 101 -9.40 -13.26 6.21
N LEU A 102 -9.12 -13.15 4.90
CA LEU A 102 -10.16 -12.99 3.89
C LEU A 102 -11.08 -14.21 3.79
N HIS A 103 -10.55 -15.41 4.07
CA HIS A 103 -11.35 -16.64 4.18
C HIS A 103 -12.09 -16.79 5.52
N GLY A 104 -11.88 -15.89 6.48
CA GLY A 104 -12.51 -15.97 7.79
C GLY A 104 -12.00 -17.14 8.64
N GLU A 105 -10.74 -17.55 8.47
CA GLU A 105 -10.16 -18.62 9.29
C GLU A 105 -10.05 -18.16 10.76
N ASP A 106 -10.52 -18.98 11.70
CA ASP A 106 -10.57 -18.66 13.15
C ASP A 106 -9.20 -18.32 13.79
N LYS A 107 -8.09 -18.63 13.10
CA LYS A 107 -6.72 -18.39 13.56
C LYS A 107 -6.06 -17.16 12.93
N ALA A 108 -6.78 -16.43 12.08
CA ALA A 108 -6.19 -15.37 11.29
C ALA A 108 -5.78 -14.16 12.16
N THR A 109 -4.62 -13.58 11.86
CA THR A 109 -4.03 -12.46 12.58
C THR A 109 -5.01 -11.28 12.65
N ASN A 110 -5.19 -10.65 13.82
CA ASN A 110 -6.10 -9.49 13.95
C ASN A 110 -5.79 -8.42 12.89
N VAL A 111 -6.82 -7.89 12.22
CA VAL A 111 -6.73 -6.87 11.16
C VAL A 111 -5.79 -5.71 11.54
N ARG A 112 -5.91 -5.23 12.77
CA ARG A 112 -5.08 -4.14 13.28
C ARG A 112 -3.61 -4.53 13.29
N ALA A 113 -3.30 -5.72 13.81
CA ALA A 113 -1.94 -6.23 13.86
C ALA A 113 -1.35 -6.36 12.46
N LEU A 114 -2.14 -6.83 11.49
CA LEU A 114 -1.72 -6.95 10.11
C LEU A 114 -1.43 -5.58 9.47
N VAL A 115 -2.30 -4.58 9.65
CA VAL A 115 -2.03 -3.20 9.20
C VAL A 115 -0.74 -2.65 9.83
N GLY A 116 -0.46 -2.97 11.09
CA GLY A 116 0.80 -2.64 11.75
C GLY A 116 2.02 -3.30 11.07
N GLN A 117 1.94 -4.58 10.72
CA GLN A 117 3.00 -5.27 9.98
C GLN A 117 3.23 -4.64 8.60
N PHE A 118 2.16 -4.30 7.89
CA PHE A 118 2.24 -3.62 6.60
C PHE A 118 2.98 -2.30 6.68
N ARG A 119 2.64 -1.48 7.67
CA ARG A 119 3.31 -0.21 7.90
C ARG A 119 4.82 -0.40 8.07
N LYS A 120 5.27 -1.42 8.79
CA LYS A 120 6.70 -1.74 8.94
C LYS A 120 7.38 -2.05 7.61
N ILE A 121 6.76 -2.89 6.77
CA ILE A 121 7.28 -3.25 5.43
C ILE A 121 7.38 -2.01 4.56
N ILE A 122 6.30 -1.24 4.51
CA ILE A 122 6.15 -0.04 3.69
C ILE A 122 7.22 1.00 4.07
N LEU A 123 7.41 1.22 5.36
CA LEU A 123 8.41 2.16 5.88
C LEU A 123 9.82 1.58 5.85
N SER A 124 9.99 0.30 5.49
CA SER A 124 11.25 -0.45 5.62
C SER A 124 11.86 -0.29 7.03
N ASN A 125 11.00 -0.25 8.05
CA ASN A 125 11.37 0.01 9.43
C ASN A 125 10.75 -1.04 10.36
N ASN A 126 11.53 -2.06 10.70
CA ASN A 126 11.09 -3.14 11.58
C ASN A 126 10.85 -2.67 13.03
N ASP A 127 11.51 -1.59 13.43
CA ASP A 127 11.45 -0.99 14.77
C ASP A 127 10.32 0.03 14.92
N ASP A 128 9.43 0.18 13.92
CA ASP A 128 8.26 1.05 14.03
C ASP A 128 7.38 0.62 15.22
N THR A 129 7.17 1.55 16.15
CA THR A 129 6.42 1.34 17.40
C THR A 129 4.94 1.71 17.24
N PHE A 130 4.42 1.69 16.03
CA PHE A 130 3.03 2.01 15.75
C PHE A 130 2.11 1.08 16.56
N ASP A 131 1.28 1.66 17.42
CA ASP A 131 0.29 0.91 18.19
C ASP A 131 -0.92 0.57 17.31
N PRO A 132 -1.15 -0.71 16.96
CA PRO A 132 -2.28 -1.11 16.13
C PRO A 132 -3.65 -0.74 16.71
N LYS A 133 -3.75 -0.52 18.03
CA LYS A 133 -5.01 -0.20 18.71
C LYS A 133 -5.58 1.16 18.31
N VAL A 134 -4.75 2.07 17.78
CA VAL A 134 -5.22 3.37 17.29
C VAL A 134 -6.01 3.27 15.98
N ILE A 135 -5.98 2.11 15.32
CA ILE A 135 -6.77 1.85 14.11
C ILE A 135 -8.25 1.74 14.51
N ILE A 136 -9.01 2.73 14.05
CA ILE A 136 -10.46 2.79 14.22
C ILE A 136 -11.07 1.70 13.33
N LEU A 137 -11.87 0.83 13.95
CA LEU A 137 -12.72 -0.11 13.23
C LEU A 137 -14.11 0.52 13.16
N TRP A 138 -14.64 0.64 11.95
CA TRP A 138 -15.95 1.23 11.71
C TRP A 138 -16.85 0.23 10.98
N PRO A 139 -18.16 0.16 11.32
CA PRO A 139 -18.83 0.84 12.43
C PRO A 139 -18.48 0.25 13.80
N SER A 140 -18.44 1.09 14.85
CA SER A 140 -18.31 0.64 16.24
C SER A 140 -19.50 -0.22 16.64
N ASP A 141 -19.36 -1.09 17.64
CA ASP A 141 -20.45 -1.96 18.10
C ASP A 141 -21.69 -1.16 18.51
N GLU A 142 -21.51 0.00 19.15
CA GLU A 142 -22.60 0.92 19.48
C GLU A 142 -23.30 1.50 18.24
N MET A 143 -22.54 1.83 17.20
CA MET A 143 -23.11 2.39 15.97
C MET A 143 -23.81 1.30 15.14
N ARG A 144 -23.27 0.07 15.16
CA ARG A 144 -23.94 -1.12 14.62
C ARG A 144 -25.30 -1.29 15.28
N ALA A 145 -25.37 -1.31 16.60
CA ALA A 145 -26.62 -1.45 17.35
C ALA A 145 -27.67 -0.38 16.96
N LYS A 146 -27.24 0.88 16.82
CA LYS A 146 -28.14 1.99 16.40
C LYS A 146 -28.67 1.87 14.97
N ILE A 147 -27.83 1.44 14.02
CA ILE A 147 -28.26 1.24 12.62
C ILE A 147 -29.32 0.12 12.55
N PHE A 148 -29.13 -0.95 13.32
CA PHE A 148 -30.08 -2.06 13.34
C PHE A 148 -31.41 -1.72 14.01
N ASP A 149 -31.41 -0.97 15.11
CA ASP A 149 -32.66 -0.52 15.74
C ASP A 149 -33.50 0.37 14.80
N GLN A 150 -32.85 1.26 14.04
CA GLN A 150 -33.55 2.13 13.09
C GLN A 150 -34.15 1.36 11.89
N SER A 151 -33.48 0.30 11.43
CA SER A 151 -33.95 -0.53 10.30
C SER A 151 -35.19 -1.37 10.63
N LYS A 152 -35.42 -1.69 11.91
CA LYS A 152 -36.64 -2.38 12.36
C LYS A 152 -37.85 -1.46 12.42
N THR A 153 -37.66 -0.20 12.78
CA THR A 153 -38.76 0.79 12.90
C THR A 153 -39.24 1.37 11.58
N SER A 154 -38.51 1.18 10.47
CA SER A 154 -38.89 1.72 9.15
C SER A 154 -39.66 0.74 8.25
N ASN A 155 -39.87 -0.50 8.71
CA ASN A 155 -40.60 -1.55 7.99
C ASN A 155 -41.98 -1.88 8.61
N GLU A 156 -42.45 -1.06 9.56
CA GLU A 156 -43.85 -1.00 10.04
C GLU A 156 -44.59 0.17 9.38
#